data_AF-A0A368T8M7-F1
#
_entry.id   AF-A0A368T8M7-F1
#
_cell.length_a   1.000
_cell.length_b   1.000
_cell.length_c   1.000
_cell.angle_alpha   90.00
_cell.angle_beta   90.00
_cell.angle_gamma   90.00
#
_symmetry.space_group_name_H-M   'P 1'
#
loop_
_entity.id
_entity.type
_entity.pdbx_description
1 polymer ?
#
loop_
_entity_poly.entity_id
_entity_poly.type
_entity_poly.pdbx_seq_one_letter_code
_entity_poly.pdbx_strand_id
1 'polypeptide(L)'
;MRRDAVPLVLILKSALAACLAWVVADEVLGATSPAFAPFSAVLMMQVTVYQSVWQALRYLLAVTLGVLVQAVLGFLLGAHLWTFALVALAALGVSRWRALGAQGAQVATAAFFAYSSFVSAAASDARLVELGEILLLVVVGSAFGVAVNLLLLPPLRLRDARYGTRVLADGISELAGDMAAVLREGPVDAERTDAWRYRARQLEETVPQARAAVDRAWESIHYNPRRLLWRRSGPALPGHRGVVEALGRASEQLLSITRDLRPGAGGDRLGPEFRTGYGDFLAAAAEAARQLGTSDGGAAGPHPPLESVEEHCDRLRAAADTTPPAAPGDFPAHAVLLVDADRLLEELRHARDALPAAGDG
;
A
#
# COMPACT_ATOMS: atom_id res chain seq x y z
N MET A 1 -16.62 -8.36 -12.87
CA MET A 1 -15.71 -9.22 -13.66
C MET A 1 -14.20 -8.92 -13.55
N ARG A 2 -13.72 -7.84 -12.90
CA ARG A 2 -12.26 -7.57 -12.78
C ARG A 2 -11.56 -8.13 -11.53
N ARG A 3 -12.31 -8.71 -10.57
CA ARG A 3 -11.75 -9.30 -9.34
C ARG A 3 -11.02 -10.63 -9.59
N ASP A 4 -11.36 -11.35 -10.64
CA ASP A 4 -10.83 -12.71 -10.91
C ASP A 4 -9.62 -12.74 -11.87
N ALA A 5 -9.30 -11.60 -12.51
CA ALA A 5 -8.16 -11.52 -13.43
C ALA A 5 -6.80 -11.52 -12.69
N VAL A 6 -6.77 -11.00 -11.46
CA VAL A 6 -5.56 -10.97 -10.62
C VAL A 6 -5.05 -12.37 -10.26
N PRO A 7 -5.90 -13.31 -9.80
CA PRO A 7 -5.45 -14.69 -9.55
C PRO A 7 -5.05 -15.44 -10.83
N LEU A 8 -5.75 -15.24 -11.96
CA LEU A 8 -5.43 -15.93 -13.21
C LEU A 8 -4.02 -15.56 -13.75
N VAL A 9 -3.67 -14.27 -13.69
CA VAL A 9 -2.36 -13.79 -14.14
C VAL A 9 -1.24 -14.36 -13.26
N LEU A 10 -1.46 -14.45 -11.95
CA LEU A 10 -0.46 -15.04 -11.04
C LEU A 10 -0.27 -16.54 -11.29
N ILE A 11 -1.36 -17.26 -11.53
CA ILE A 11 -1.32 -18.69 -11.87
C ILE A 11 -0.53 -18.91 -13.15
N LEU A 12 -0.85 -18.16 -14.23
CA LEU A 12 -0.19 -18.32 -15.52
C LEU A 12 1.31 -18.01 -15.45
N LYS A 13 1.70 -16.96 -14.69
CA LYS A 13 3.12 -16.64 -14.48
C LYS A 13 3.84 -17.69 -13.65
N SER A 14 3.22 -18.19 -12.60
CA SER A 14 3.79 -19.25 -11.78
C SER A 14 4.03 -20.51 -12.59
N ALA A 15 3.06 -20.87 -13.45
CA ALA A 15 3.20 -21.96 -14.40
C ALA A 15 4.35 -21.71 -15.38
N LEU A 16 4.44 -20.51 -15.97
CA LEU A 16 5.53 -20.16 -16.88
C LEU A 16 6.91 -20.22 -16.21
N ALA A 17 7.05 -19.66 -15.00
CA ALA A 17 8.29 -19.72 -14.23
C ALA A 17 8.69 -21.16 -13.90
N ALA A 18 7.72 -21.99 -13.49
CA ALA A 18 7.95 -23.41 -13.23
C ALA A 18 8.41 -24.16 -14.49
N CYS A 19 7.75 -23.94 -15.63
CA CYS A 19 8.12 -24.57 -16.89
C CYS A 19 9.52 -24.17 -17.36
N LEU A 20 9.86 -22.87 -17.29
CA LEU A 20 11.19 -22.40 -17.66
C LEU A 20 12.27 -22.97 -16.75
N ALA A 21 12.02 -23.00 -15.44
CA ALA A 21 12.95 -23.58 -14.47
C ALA A 21 13.12 -25.09 -14.69
N TRP A 22 12.03 -25.82 -15.02
CA TRP A 22 12.09 -27.24 -15.36
C TRP A 22 12.96 -27.49 -16.58
N VAL A 23 12.70 -26.82 -17.71
CA VAL A 23 13.43 -27.04 -18.96
C VAL A 23 14.93 -26.80 -18.77
N VAL A 24 15.31 -25.78 -18.00
CA VAL A 24 16.74 -25.53 -17.72
C VAL A 24 17.34 -26.59 -16.78
N ALA A 25 16.60 -27.03 -15.77
CA ALA A 25 17.08 -28.08 -14.87
C ALA A 25 17.26 -29.43 -15.60
N ASP A 26 16.32 -29.78 -16.47
CA ASP A 26 16.28 -31.06 -17.17
C ASP A 26 17.22 -31.07 -18.38
N GLU A 27 17.04 -30.14 -19.32
CA GLU A 27 17.75 -30.17 -20.61
C GLU A 27 19.17 -29.57 -20.55
N VAL A 28 19.38 -28.54 -19.72
CA VAL A 28 20.68 -27.83 -19.68
C VAL A 28 21.60 -28.40 -18.61
N LEU A 29 21.04 -28.71 -17.43
CA LEU A 29 21.84 -29.22 -16.31
C LEU A 29 21.88 -30.75 -16.23
N GLY A 30 20.98 -31.46 -16.92
CA GLY A 30 20.91 -32.92 -16.86
C GLY A 30 20.65 -33.43 -15.45
N ALA A 31 19.85 -32.69 -14.67
CA ALA A 31 19.60 -32.97 -13.27
C ALA A 31 18.94 -34.33 -13.08
N THR A 32 19.40 -35.10 -12.09
CA THR A 32 18.82 -36.40 -11.70
C THR A 32 17.42 -36.20 -11.12
N SER A 33 17.18 -35.06 -10.46
CA SER A 33 15.88 -34.71 -9.88
C SER A 33 15.54 -33.23 -10.13
N PRO A 34 15.05 -32.88 -11.35
CA PRO A 34 14.82 -31.48 -11.75
C PRO A 34 13.69 -30.79 -10.97
N ALA A 35 12.88 -31.53 -10.19
CA ALA A 35 11.70 -31.04 -9.49
C ALA A 35 11.95 -29.92 -8.46
N PHE A 36 13.19 -29.72 -8.00
CA PHE A 36 13.53 -28.61 -7.09
C PHE A 36 13.46 -27.23 -7.74
N ALA A 37 13.90 -27.12 -8.99
CA ALA A 37 13.90 -25.85 -9.72
C ALA A 37 12.49 -25.24 -9.89
N PRO A 38 11.47 -25.95 -10.39
CA PRO A 38 10.12 -25.40 -10.48
C PRO A 38 9.50 -25.11 -9.10
N PHE A 39 9.81 -25.94 -8.09
CA PHE A 39 9.35 -25.70 -6.71
C PHE A 39 9.88 -24.38 -6.16
N SER A 40 11.19 -24.14 -6.29
CA SER A 40 11.82 -22.88 -5.90
C SER A 40 11.27 -21.70 -6.71
N ALA A 41 11.04 -21.87 -8.01
CA ALA A 41 10.49 -20.83 -8.87
C ALA A 41 9.08 -20.40 -8.42
N VAL A 42 8.19 -21.35 -8.13
CA VAL A 42 6.83 -21.06 -7.64
C VAL A 42 6.86 -20.42 -6.25
N LEU A 43 7.73 -20.88 -5.36
CA LEU A 43 7.89 -20.24 -4.05
C LEU A 43 8.30 -18.77 -4.18
N MET A 44 9.19 -18.44 -5.11
CA MET A 44 9.57 -17.04 -5.36
C MET A 44 8.45 -16.20 -5.97
N MET A 45 7.47 -16.82 -6.65
CA MET A 45 6.27 -16.14 -7.16
C MET A 45 5.24 -15.83 -6.08
N GLN A 46 5.19 -16.61 -5.00
CA GLN A 46 4.32 -16.37 -3.84
C GLN A 46 4.81 -15.21 -2.96
N VAL A 47 6.04 -14.74 -3.20
CA VAL A 47 6.66 -13.64 -2.46
C VAL A 47 6.49 -12.35 -3.27
N THR A 48 6.12 -11.27 -2.57
CA THR A 48 6.04 -9.94 -3.20
C THR A 48 7.36 -9.56 -3.89
N VAL A 49 7.29 -8.91 -5.05
CA VAL A 49 8.47 -8.44 -5.83
C VAL A 49 9.50 -7.72 -4.93
N TYR A 50 8.97 -6.95 -3.97
CA TYR A 50 9.72 -6.16 -3.00
C TYR A 50 10.55 -7.00 -2.02
N GLN A 51 10.02 -8.12 -1.55
CA GLN A 51 10.74 -9.04 -0.67
C GLN A 51 11.51 -10.11 -1.46
N SER A 52 11.28 -10.24 -2.77
CA SER A 52 11.73 -11.39 -3.55
C SER A 52 13.23 -11.65 -3.44
N VAL A 53 14.08 -10.61 -3.47
CA VAL A 53 15.54 -10.80 -3.38
C VAL A 53 15.99 -11.21 -1.98
N TRP A 54 15.58 -10.48 -0.94
CA TRP A 54 15.94 -10.81 0.44
C TRP A 54 15.33 -12.13 0.90
N GLN A 55 14.12 -12.42 0.45
CA GLN A 55 13.45 -13.67 0.72
C GLN A 55 14.07 -14.82 -0.08
N ALA A 56 14.53 -14.59 -1.32
CA ALA A 56 15.32 -15.56 -2.07
C ALA A 56 16.65 -15.86 -1.36
N LEU A 57 17.32 -14.84 -0.79
CA LEU A 57 18.53 -15.03 0.01
C LEU A 57 18.25 -15.81 1.30
N ARG A 58 17.17 -15.47 2.02
CA ARG A 58 16.73 -16.22 3.22
C ARG A 58 16.32 -17.65 2.89
N TYR A 59 15.68 -17.85 1.73
CA TYR A 59 15.29 -19.16 1.22
C TYR A 59 16.53 -19.97 0.87
N LEU A 60 17.49 -19.39 0.12
CA LEU A 60 18.75 -20.03 -0.20
C LEU A 60 19.52 -20.40 1.08
N LEU A 61 19.57 -19.50 2.06
CA LEU A 61 20.15 -19.78 3.38
C LEU A 61 19.41 -20.92 4.09
N ALA A 62 18.07 -20.89 4.12
CA ALA A 62 17.27 -21.94 4.75
C ALA A 62 17.52 -23.31 4.11
N VAL A 63 17.50 -23.37 2.78
CA VAL A 63 17.75 -24.61 2.03
C VAL A 63 19.19 -25.09 2.26
N THR A 64 20.17 -24.18 2.20
CA THR A 64 21.58 -24.51 2.47
C THR A 64 21.77 -25.10 3.86
N LEU A 65 21.15 -24.51 4.88
CA LEU A 65 21.19 -25.04 6.25
C LEU A 65 20.54 -26.42 6.35
N GLY A 66 19.39 -26.63 5.70
CA GLY A 66 18.71 -27.92 5.68
C GLY A 66 19.56 -29.02 5.03
N VAL A 67 20.12 -28.73 3.85
CA VAL A 67 21.03 -29.63 3.13
C VAL A 67 22.29 -29.90 3.96
N LEU A 68 22.86 -28.90 4.62
CA LEU A 68 24.05 -29.04 5.47
C LEU A 68 23.78 -29.92 6.69
N VAL A 69 22.67 -29.68 7.39
CA VAL A 69 22.24 -30.52 8.54
C VAL A 69 22.14 -31.97 8.10
N GLN A 70 21.51 -32.20 6.96
CA GLN A 70 21.40 -33.54 6.42
C GLN A 70 22.74 -34.13 5.98
N ALA A 71 23.60 -33.37 5.32
CA ALA A 71 24.91 -33.84 4.90
C ALA A 71 25.73 -34.30 6.12
N VAL A 72 25.84 -33.47 7.15
CA VAL A 72 26.61 -33.78 8.36
C VAL A 72 26.09 -35.05 9.04
N LEU A 73 24.79 -35.13 9.30
CA LEU A 73 24.20 -36.27 10.02
C LEU A 73 24.15 -37.53 9.16
N GLY A 74 23.84 -37.40 7.86
CA GLY A 74 23.79 -38.51 6.92
C GLY A 74 25.15 -39.15 6.71
N PHE A 75 26.22 -38.37 6.52
CA PHE A 75 27.58 -38.92 6.35
C PHE A 75 28.16 -39.50 7.65
N LEU A 76 27.83 -38.95 8.82
CA LEU A 76 28.33 -39.45 10.10
C LEU A 76 27.59 -40.71 10.59
N LEU A 77 26.28 -40.77 10.38
CA LEU A 77 25.40 -41.76 11.03
C LEU A 77 24.79 -42.76 10.04
N GLY A 78 24.92 -42.52 8.74
CA GLY A 78 24.36 -43.38 7.70
C GLY A 78 22.84 -43.28 7.53
N ALA A 79 22.31 -44.11 6.63
CA ALA A 79 20.90 -44.12 6.22
C ALA A 79 20.05 -45.00 7.15
N HIS A 80 19.63 -44.46 8.30
CA HIS A 80 18.74 -45.13 9.25
C HIS A 80 17.57 -44.26 9.68
N LEU A 81 16.48 -44.89 10.15
CA LEU A 81 15.28 -44.20 10.63
C LEU A 81 15.59 -43.26 11.81
N TRP A 82 16.48 -43.67 12.71
CA TRP A 82 16.89 -42.83 13.84
C TRP A 82 17.74 -41.63 13.37
N THR A 83 18.56 -41.79 12.32
CA THR A 83 19.25 -40.67 11.67
C THR A 83 18.24 -39.67 11.10
N PHE A 84 17.19 -40.14 10.43
CA PHE A 84 16.12 -39.27 9.93
C PHE A 84 15.44 -38.51 11.07
N ALA A 85 15.12 -39.17 12.19
CA ALA A 85 14.54 -38.50 13.35
C ALA A 85 15.46 -37.40 13.90
N LEU A 86 16.77 -37.66 13.95
CA LEU A 86 17.76 -36.68 14.39
C LEU A 86 17.86 -35.48 13.43
N VAL A 87 17.85 -35.75 12.13
CA VAL A 87 17.83 -34.73 11.06
C VAL A 87 16.58 -33.87 11.16
N ALA A 88 15.41 -34.48 11.38
CA ALA A 88 14.16 -33.78 11.56
C ALA A 88 14.18 -32.87 12.78
N LEU A 89 14.65 -33.37 13.93
CA LEU A 89 14.78 -32.56 15.15
C LEU A 89 15.74 -31.38 14.95
N ALA A 90 16.91 -31.63 14.34
CA ALA A 90 17.90 -30.59 14.08
C ALA A 90 17.38 -29.53 13.10
N ALA A 91 16.80 -29.95 11.97
CA ALA A 91 16.26 -29.04 10.95
C ALA A 91 15.08 -28.22 11.49
N LEU A 92 14.20 -28.82 12.30
CA LEU A 92 13.11 -28.10 12.95
C LEU A 92 13.63 -27.14 14.04
N GLY A 93 14.71 -27.48 14.74
CA GLY A 93 15.38 -26.55 15.65
C GLY A 93 15.92 -25.32 14.92
N VAL A 94 16.65 -25.55 13.83
CA VAL A 94 17.21 -24.48 12.98
C VAL A 94 16.11 -23.65 12.31
N SER A 95 14.96 -24.26 11.97
CA SER A 95 13.80 -23.55 11.41
C SER A 95 13.29 -22.39 12.28
N ARG A 96 13.57 -22.41 13.59
CA ARG A 96 13.17 -21.37 14.55
C ARG A 96 14.14 -20.20 14.64
N TRP A 97 15.24 -20.24 13.88
CA TRP A 97 16.21 -19.15 13.89
C TRP A 97 15.62 -17.88 13.28
N ARG A 98 15.55 -16.81 14.09
CA ARG A 98 14.89 -15.53 13.73
C ARG A 98 15.42 -14.91 12.43
N ALA A 99 16.68 -15.17 12.07
CA ALA A 99 17.30 -14.65 10.86
C ALA A 99 16.61 -15.14 9.56
N LEU A 100 15.98 -16.32 9.59
CA LEU A 100 15.34 -16.95 8.44
C LEU A 100 13.94 -16.39 8.15
N GLY A 101 13.32 -15.71 9.13
CA GLY A 101 11.98 -15.15 8.99
C GLY A 101 10.94 -16.17 8.52
N ALA A 102 10.15 -15.83 7.51
CA ALA A 102 9.11 -16.70 6.97
C ALA A 102 9.64 -17.94 6.21
N GLN A 103 10.95 -18.00 5.89
CA GLN A 103 11.56 -19.12 5.16
C GLN A 103 12.07 -20.24 6.09
N GLY A 104 11.92 -20.11 7.42
CA GLY A 104 12.40 -21.10 8.38
C GLY A 104 11.87 -22.52 8.12
N ALA A 105 10.61 -22.66 7.68
CA ALA A 105 10.02 -23.96 7.36
C ALA A 105 10.75 -24.70 6.22
N GLN A 106 11.39 -23.96 5.31
CA GLN A 106 12.10 -24.51 4.15
C GLN A 106 13.38 -25.26 4.55
N VAL A 107 13.92 -25.00 5.75
CA VAL A 107 15.05 -25.77 6.30
C VAL A 107 14.68 -27.25 6.44
N ALA A 108 13.50 -27.54 7.00
CA ALA A 108 13.03 -28.91 7.20
C ALA A 108 12.72 -29.58 5.86
N THR A 109 12.03 -28.87 4.95
CA THR A 109 11.74 -29.35 3.60
C THR A 109 13.03 -29.74 2.87
N ALA A 110 14.02 -28.85 2.83
CA ALA A 110 15.30 -29.11 2.19
C ALA A 110 16.05 -30.28 2.82
N ALA A 111 16.09 -30.38 4.15
CA ALA A 111 16.73 -31.49 4.85
C ALA A 111 16.08 -32.85 4.51
N PHE A 112 14.75 -32.90 4.41
CA PHE A 112 14.03 -34.15 4.08
C PHE A 112 14.27 -34.60 2.66
N PHE A 113 14.26 -33.67 1.71
CA PHE A 113 14.59 -33.98 0.32
C PHE A 113 16.05 -34.40 0.16
N ALA A 114 16.98 -33.70 0.83
CA ALA A 114 18.38 -34.10 0.87
C ALA A 114 18.54 -35.51 1.48
N TYR A 115 17.73 -35.86 2.48
CA TYR A 115 17.75 -37.21 3.07
C TYR A 115 17.23 -38.25 2.09
N SER A 116 16.12 -37.96 1.41
CA SER A 116 15.58 -38.83 0.37
C SER A 116 16.58 -39.09 -0.76
N SER A 117 17.31 -38.05 -1.22
CA SER A 117 18.36 -38.20 -2.23
C SER A 117 19.51 -39.05 -1.68
N PHE A 118 19.98 -38.75 -0.47
CA PHE A 118 21.07 -39.46 0.18
C PHE A 118 20.81 -40.97 0.35
N VAL A 119 19.56 -41.36 0.63
CA VAL A 119 19.16 -42.78 0.74
C VAL A 119 19.10 -43.46 -0.62
N SER A 120 18.74 -42.72 -1.68
CA SER A 120 18.58 -43.26 -3.03
C SER A 120 19.91 -43.41 -3.78
N ALA A 121 20.93 -42.63 -3.39
CA ALA A 121 22.26 -42.65 -3.99
C ALA A 121 23.05 -43.93 -3.68
N ALA A 122 23.45 -44.65 -4.74
CA ALA A 122 24.16 -45.94 -4.65
C ALA A 122 25.64 -45.83 -4.21
N ALA A 123 26.30 -44.69 -4.42
CA ALA A 123 27.73 -44.49 -4.13
C ALA A 123 28.00 -43.23 -3.29
N SER A 124 29.05 -43.23 -2.47
CA SER A 124 29.43 -42.11 -1.59
C SER A 124 29.79 -40.84 -2.35
N ASP A 125 30.48 -40.97 -3.49
CA ASP A 125 30.88 -39.82 -4.32
C ASP A 125 29.68 -39.19 -5.03
N ALA A 126 28.67 -40.00 -5.39
CA ALA A 126 27.41 -39.51 -5.96
C ALA A 126 26.60 -38.69 -4.96
N ARG A 127 26.70 -38.99 -3.64
CA ARG A 127 25.94 -38.28 -2.60
C ARG A 127 26.32 -36.81 -2.47
N LEU A 128 27.60 -36.47 -2.57
CA LEU A 128 28.05 -35.07 -2.51
C LEU A 128 27.61 -34.29 -3.75
N VAL A 129 27.65 -34.93 -4.93
CA VAL A 129 27.21 -34.33 -6.19
C VAL A 129 25.70 -34.06 -6.15
N GLU A 130 24.88 -35.02 -5.70
CA GLU A 130 23.42 -34.85 -5.58
C GLU A 130 23.04 -33.75 -4.57
N LEU A 131 23.73 -33.66 -3.43
CA LEU A 131 23.49 -32.58 -2.47
C LEU A 131 23.83 -31.20 -3.05
N GLY A 132 24.91 -31.11 -3.83
CA GLY A 132 25.28 -29.90 -4.57
C GLY A 132 24.27 -29.56 -5.67
N GLU A 133 23.70 -30.58 -6.32
CA GLU A 133 22.67 -30.44 -7.34
C GLU A 133 21.40 -29.77 -6.79
N ILE A 134 20.96 -30.15 -5.58
CA ILE A 134 19.82 -29.50 -4.90
C ILE A 134 20.06 -27.99 -4.74
N LEU A 135 21.26 -27.58 -4.30
CA LEU A 135 21.58 -26.16 -4.13
C LEU A 135 21.60 -25.42 -5.48
N LEU A 136 22.15 -26.04 -6.52
CA LEU A 136 22.16 -25.47 -7.87
C LEU A 136 20.74 -25.28 -8.41
N LEU A 137 19.88 -26.29 -8.26
CA LEU A 137 18.48 -26.25 -8.69
C LEU A 137 17.69 -25.15 -7.96
N VAL A 138 17.97 -24.96 -6.66
CA VAL A 138 17.36 -23.89 -5.85
C VAL A 138 17.78 -22.51 -6.35
N VAL A 139 19.06 -22.33 -6.69
CA VAL A 139 19.57 -21.07 -7.28
C VAL A 139 18.90 -20.79 -8.62
N VAL A 140 18.84 -21.79 -9.51
CA VAL A 140 18.22 -21.66 -10.84
C VAL A 140 16.73 -21.36 -10.72
N GLY A 141 16.00 -22.15 -9.92
CA GLY A 141 14.59 -21.94 -9.69
C GLY A 141 14.30 -20.58 -9.08
N SER A 142 15.09 -20.16 -8.08
CA SER A 142 14.95 -18.83 -7.49
C SER A 142 15.26 -17.72 -8.49
N ALA A 143 16.27 -17.89 -9.35
CA ALA A 143 16.62 -16.92 -10.38
C ALA A 143 15.49 -16.75 -11.41
N PHE A 144 14.91 -17.84 -11.93
CA PHE A 144 13.79 -17.77 -12.86
C PHE A 144 12.52 -17.23 -12.20
N GLY A 145 12.21 -17.64 -10.97
CA GLY A 145 11.09 -17.12 -10.21
C GLY A 145 11.21 -15.60 -9.99
N VAL A 146 12.39 -15.12 -9.56
CA VAL A 146 12.65 -13.68 -9.40
C VAL A 146 12.62 -12.96 -10.75
N ALA A 147 13.24 -13.50 -11.80
CA ALA A 147 13.28 -12.88 -13.12
C ALA A 147 11.87 -12.75 -13.72
N VAL A 148 11.06 -13.81 -13.67
CA VAL A 148 9.66 -13.78 -14.13
C VAL A 148 8.83 -12.82 -13.29
N ASN A 149 8.95 -12.85 -11.96
CA ASN A 149 8.22 -11.93 -11.08
C ASN A 149 8.57 -10.46 -11.37
N LEU A 150 9.83 -10.18 -11.70
CA LEU A 150 10.34 -8.84 -11.98
C LEU A 150 10.02 -8.35 -13.41
N LEU A 151 10.11 -9.23 -14.41
CA LEU A 151 10.01 -8.87 -15.84
C LEU A 151 8.58 -8.91 -16.37
N LEU A 152 7.76 -9.88 -15.96
CA LEU A 152 6.50 -10.19 -16.65
C LEU A 152 5.26 -9.46 -16.15
N LEU A 153 5.39 -8.49 -15.24
CA LEU A 153 4.40 -7.47 -14.80
C LEU A 153 4.53 -7.35 -13.27
N PRO A 154 5.31 -6.40 -12.74
CA PRO A 154 5.24 -6.11 -11.31
C PRO A 154 3.78 -5.77 -10.97
N PRO A 155 3.22 -6.23 -9.83
CA PRO A 155 1.99 -5.67 -9.33
C PRO A 155 2.31 -4.21 -8.98
N LEU A 156 2.18 -3.31 -9.95
CA LEU A 156 2.29 -1.88 -9.75
C LEU A 156 1.05 -1.47 -8.95
N ARG A 157 1.15 -1.69 -7.65
CA ARG A 157 0.26 -1.19 -6.60
C ARG A 157 0.28 0.34 -6.51
N LEU A 158 0.97 1.02 -7.42
CA LEU A 158 0.76 2.43 -7.73
C LEU A 158 -0.71 2.76 -8.03
N ARG A 159 -1.47 1.80 -8.60
CA ARG A 159 -2.92 1.92 -8.73
C ARG A 159 -3.63 1.97 -7.38
N ASP A 160 -3.14 1.27 -6.36
CA ASP A 160 -3.76 1.20 -5.04
C ASP A 160 -3.56 2.52 -4.26
N ALA A 161 -2.41 3.18 -4.40
CA ALA A 161 -2.14 4.48 -3.78
C ALA A 161 -2.99 5.60 -4.40
N ARG A 162 -3.04 5.70 -5.74
CA ARG A 162 -3.91 6.66 -6.44
C ARG A 162 -5.39 6.42 -6.13
N TYR A 163 -5.80 5.14 -6.06
CA TYR A 163 -7.16 4.76 -5.69
C TYR A 163 -7.48 5.18 -4.26
N GLY A 164 -6.58 4.96 -3.30
CA GLY A 164 -6.77 5.38 -1.90
C GLY A 164 -6.92 6.89 -1.76
N THR A 165 -6.06 7.67 -2.41
CA THR A 165 -6.16 9.15 -2.42
C THR A 165 -7.47 9.61 -3.07
N ARG A 166 -7.85 9.01 -4.19
CA ARG A 166 -9.09 9.36 -4.90
C ARG A 166 -10.34 9.03 -4.09
N VAL A 167 -10.40 7.87 -3.45
CA VAL A 167 -11.54 7.48 -2.60
C VAL A 167 -11.69 8.46 -1.43
N LEU A 168 -10.60 8.86 -0.78
CA LEU A 168 -10.64 9.84 0.31
C LEU A 168 -11.10 11.22 -0.20
N ALA A 169 -10.54 11.69 -1.32
CA ALA A 169 -10.92 12.94 -1.96
C ALA A 169 -12.41 12.97 -2.40
N ASP A 170 -12.88 11.89 -3.03
CA ASP A 170 -14.27 11.75 -3.46
C ASP A 170 -15.21 11.76 -2.24
N GLY A 171 -14.84 11.08 -1.14
CA GLY A 171 -15.62 11.10 0.11
C GLY A 171 -15.70 12.48 0.78
N ILE A 172 -14.59 13.24 0.78
CA ILE A 172 -14.56 14.64 1.24
C ILE A 172 -15.45 15.51 0.34
N SER A 173 -15.34 15.35 -0.98
CA SER A 173 -16.12 16.08 -1.98
C SER A 173 -17.62 15.84 -1.83
N GLU A 174 -18.03 14.58 -1.66
CA GLU A 174 -19.43 14.22 -1.48
C GLU A 174 -20.00 14.77 -0.17
N LEU A 175 -19.26 14.67 0.94
CA LEU A 175 -19.73 15.18 2.23
C LEU A 175 -19.83 16.72 2.24
N ALA A 176 -18.79 17.42 1.78
CA ALA A 176 -18.79 18.87 1.71
C ALA A 176 -19.85 19.40 0.71
N GLY A 177 -20.03 18.71 -0.42
CA GLY A 177 -21.07 19.04 -1.41
C GLY A 177 -22.49 18.86 -0.88
N ASP A 178 -22.75 17.82 -0.10
CA ASP A 178 -24.04 17.60 0.55
C ASP A 178 -24.33 18.67 1.60
N MET A 179 -23.34 18.99 2.46
CA MET A 179 -23.46 20.08 3.42
C MET A 179 -23.73 21.43 2.74
N ALA A 180 -23.02 21.70 1.63
CA ALA A 180 -23.20 22.90 0.83
C ALA A 180 -24.63 23.04 0.28
N ALA A 181 -25.18 21.96 -0.29
CA ALA A 181 -26.53 21.96 -0.83
C ALA A 181 -27.57 22.31 0.26
N VAL A 182 -27.47 21.65 1.42
CA VAL A 182 -28.42 21.86 2.53
C VAL A 182 -28.30 23.25 3.15
N LEU A 183 -27.08 23.79 3.31
CA LEU A 183 -26.90 25.13 3.90
C LEU A 183 -27.52 26.24 3.04
N ARG A 184 -27.57 26.06 1.71
CA ARG A 184 -28.24 26.98 0.78
C ARG A 184 -29.76 26.90 0.86
N GLU A 185 -30.32 25.75 1.24
CA GLU A 185 -31.78 25.55 1.36
C GLU A 185 -32.37 26.25 2.58
N GLY A 186 -31.64 26.25 3.71
CA GLY A 186 -32.19 26.80 4.95
C GLY A 186 -31.51 26.29 6.23
N PRO A 187 -32.18 26.47 7.39
CA PRO A 187 -31.68 25.97 8.66
C PRO A 187 -31.53 24.45 8.63
N VAL A 188 -30.47 23.94 9.25
CA VAL A 188 -30.19 22.51 9.28
C VAL A 188 -30.91 21.87 10.46
N ASP A 189 -31.48 20.68 10.26
CA ASP A 189 -32.07 19.88 11.33
C ASP A 189 -31.04 18.97 12.02
N ALA A 190 -31.40 18.42 13.18
CA ALA A 190 -30.50 17.57 13.95
C ALA A 190 -30.19 16.26 13.21
N GLU A 191 -31.17 15.70 12.49
CA GLU A 191 -31.04 14.44 11.76
C GLU A 191 -30.00 14.51 10.64
N ARG A 192 -30.01 15.58 9.83
CA ARG A 192 -29.00 15.83 8.79
C ARG A 192 -27.61 16.01 9.38
N THR A 193 -27.47 16.78 10.46
CA THR A 193 -26.15 16.95 11.12
C THR A 193 -25.60 15.66 11.74
N ASP A 194 -26.47 14.79 12.27
CA ASP A 194 -26.07 13.48 12.79
C ASP A 194 -25.67 12.52 11.65
N ALA A 195 -26.37 12.57 10.51
CA ALA A 195 -26.00 11.82 9.30
C ALA A 195 -24.66 12.28 8.72
N TRP A 196 -24.37 13.59 8.68
CA TRP A 196 -23.07 14.11 8.27
C TRP A 196 -21.96 13.69 9.21
N ARG A 197 -22.19 13.77 10.53
CA ARG A 197 -21.21 13.33 11.53
C ARG A 197 -20.88 11.86 11.39
N TYR A 198 -21.88 11.01 11.11
CA TYR A 198 -21.65 9.60 10.83
C TYR A 198 -20.77 9.40 9.59
N ARG A 199 -21.07 10.08 8.48
CA ARG A 199 -20.27 10.03 7.25
C ARG A 199 -18.85 10.56 7.44
N ALA A 200 -18.68 11.65 8.19
CA ALA A 200 -17.37 12.22 8.53
C ALA A 200 -16.49 11.23 9.32
N ARG A 201 -17.06 10.53 10.32
CA ARG A 201 -16.35 9.49 11.07
C ARG A 201 -15.95 8.29 10.20
N GLN A 202 -16.85 7.85 9.31
CA GLN A 202 -16.52 6.79 8.34
C GLN A 202 -15.35 7.21 7.44
N LEU A 203 -15.26 8.48 7.07
CA LEU A 203 -14.16 9.01 6.28
C LEU A 203 -12.83 8.98 7.05
N GLU A 204 -12.83 9.39 8.32
CA GLU A 204 -11.65 9.30 9.20
C GLU A 204 -11.12 7.85 9.32
N GLU A 205 -12.01 6.85 9.38
CA GLU A 205 -11.64 5.43 9.41
C GLU A 205 -10.93 4.95 8.14
N THR A 206 -11.13 5.63 7.00
CA THR A 206 -10.46 5.30 5.73
C THR A 206 -9.06 5.93 5.61
N VAL A 207 -8.75 6.99 6.37
CA VAL A 207 -7.47 7.71 6.30
C VAL A 207 -6.26 6.79 6.58
N PRO A 208 -6.25 5.94 7.63
CA PRO A 208 -5.14 5.01 7.87
C PRO A 208 -4.90 4.03 6.71
N GLN A 209 -5.99 3.62 6.03
CA GLN A 209 -5.91 2.67 4.91
C GLN A 209 -5.28 3.35 3.68
N ALA A 210 -5.65 4.60 3.41
CA ALA A 210 -5.04 5.43 2.37
C ALA A 210 -3.55 5.70 2.66
N ARG A 211 -3.20 6.08 3.90
CA ARG A 211 -1.80 6.26 4.34
C ARG A 211 -0.98 4.99 4.13
N ALA A 212 -1.47 3.84 4.62
CA ALA A 212 -0.80 2.56 4.45
C ALA A 212 -0.67 2.15 2.97
N ALA A 213 -1.59 2.54 2.09
CA ALA A 213 -1.47 2.29 0.66
C ALA A 213 -0.36 3.15 0.02
N VAL A 214 -0.26 4.43 0.40
CA VAL A 214 0.80 5.33 -0.06
C VAL A 214 2.17 4.91 0.47
N ASP A 215 2.30 4.57 1.75
CA ASP A 215 3.56 4.12 2.35
C ASP A 215 4.07 2.85 1.67
N ARG A 216 3.18 1.87 1.42
CA ARG A 216 3.52 0.65 0.66
C ARG A 216 3.97 0.96 -0.77
N ALA A 217 3.39 1.98 -1.42
CA ALA A 217 3.80 2.41 -2.74
C ALA A 217 5.15 3.15 -2.73
N TRP A 218 5.42 3.95 -1.69
CA TRP A 218 6.68 4.67 -1.53
C TRP A 218 7.84 3.73 -1.24
N GLU A 219 7.65 2.78 -0.32
CA GLU A 219 8.60 1.68 -0.09
C GLU A 219 8.90 0.94 -1.39
N SER A 220 7.87 0.61 -2.18
CA SER A 220 8.02 -0.07 -3.47
C SER A 220 8.89 0.68 -4.48
N ILE A 221 9.05 2.00 -4.37
CA ILE A 221 9.89 2.79 -5.27
C ILE A 221 11.35 2.79 -4.81
N HIS A 222 11.59 2.95 -3.50
CA HIS A 222 12.95 3.07 -2.97
C HIS A 222 13.78 1.80 -3.20
N TYR A 223 13.15 0.63 -3.08
CA TYR A 223 13.83 -0.66 -3.27
C TYR A 223 13.59 -1.29 -4.65
N ASN A 224 13.24 -0.49 -5.67
CA ASN A 224 13.03 -1.01 -7.01
C ASN A 224 14.37 -1.14 -7.77
N PRO A 225 14.92 -2.35 -7.99
CA PRO A 225 16.14 -2.53 -8.77
C PRO A 225 16.00 -2.05 -10.22
N ARG A 226 14.76 -1.85 -10.73
CA ARG A 226 14.54 -1.25 -12.06
C ARG A 226 14.92 0.23 -12.14
N ARG A 227 15.12 0.98 -11.03
CA ARG A 227 15.67 2.35 -11.07
C ARG A 227 17.11 2.37 -11.58
N LEU A 228 17.86 1.28 -11.37
CA LEU A 228 19.19 1.10 -11.98
C LEU A 228 19.10 0.77 -13.48
N LEU A 229 18.04 0.08 -13.92
CA LEU A 229 17.92 -0.44 -15.29
C LEU A 229 17.19 0.50 -16.26
N TRP A 230 16.28 1.35 -15.78
CA TRP A 230 15.56 2.32 -16.60
C TRP A 230 15.62 3.72 -15.96
N ARG A 231 16.52 4.57 -16.46
CA ARG A 231 16.56 6.03 -16.21
C ARG A 231 15.42 6.74 -16.95
N ARG A 232 14.16 6.41 -16.66
CA ARG A 232 13.03 7.24 -17.10
C ARG A 232 12.18 7.58 -15.89
N SER A 233 12.02 8.89 -15.70
CA SER A 233 11.25 9.61 -14.70
C SER A 233 10.19 8.75 -14.03
N GLY A 234 10.45 8.36 -12.78
CA GLY A 234 9.43 7.71 -11.96
C GLY A 234 8.28 8.70 -11.71
N PRO A 235 7.03 8.23 -11.61
CA PRO A 235 5.91 9.10 -11.24
C PRO A 235 6.22 9.76 -9.90
N ALA A 236 5.96 11.06 -9.77
CA ALA A 236 6.29 11.82 -8.57
C ALA A 236 5.34 11.44 -7.42
N LEU A 237 5.72 10.40 -6.69
CA LEU A 237 5.04 9.94 -5.48
C LEU A 237 5.28 10.76 -4.21
N PRO A 238 6.34 11.60 -4.06
CA PRO A 238 6.51 12.40 -2.85
C PRO A 238 5.27 13.23 -2.48
N GLY A 239 4.57 13.76 -3.48
CA GLY A 239 3.36 14.56 -3.24
C GLY A 239 2.14 13.79 -2.76
N HIS A 240 2.02 12.49 -3.04
CA HIS A 240 0.82 11.73 -2.67
C HIS A 240 0.68 11.54 -1.15
N ARG A 241 1.81 11.48 -0.43
CA ARG A 241 1.78 11.40 1.04
C ARG A 241 1.29 12.71 1.65
N GLY A 242 1.83 13.84 1.20
CA GLY A 242 1.37 15.16 1.64
C GLY A 242 -0.10 15.40 1.32
N VAL A 243 -0.56 14.98 0.14
CA VAL A 243 -1.99 15.04 -0.24
C VAL A 243 -2.85 14.18 0.69
N VAL A 244 -2.49 12.93 0.99
CA VAL A 244 -3.30 12.08 1.90
C VAL A 244 -3.28 12.61 3.34
N GLU A 245 -2.16 13.15 3.82
CA GLU A 245 -2.08 13.76 5.15
C GLU A 245 -2.97 15.00 5.25
N ALA A 246 -2.94 15.87 4.23
CA ALA A 246 -3.76 17.07 4.14
C ALA A 246 -5.26 16.75 3.96
N LEU A 247 -5.62 15.78 3.11
CA LEU A 247 -7.00 15.30 2.99
C LEU A 247 -7.50 14.66 4.31
N GLY A 248 -6.62 13.97 5.04
CA GLY A 248 -6.93 13.47 6.38
C GLY A 248 -7.30 14.59 7.35
N ARG A 249 -6.49 15.66 7.40
CA ARG A 249 -6.77 16.86 8.22
C ARG A 249 -8.03 17.59 7.76
N ALA A 250 -8.28 17.66 6.45
CA ALA A 250 -9.53 18.20 5.90
C ALA A 250 -10.77 17.38 6.35
N SER A 251 -10.65 16.06 6.48
CA SER A 251 -11.76 15.23 6.99
C SER A 251 -12.05 15.48 8.47
N GLU A 252 -11.02 15.68 9.30
CA GLU A 252 -11.15 16.10 10.71
C GLU A 252 -11.82 17.48 10.80
N GLN A 253 -11.48 18.39 9.89
CA GLN A 253 -12.06 19.72 9.82
C GLN A 253 -13.55 19.69 9.43
N LEU A 254 -13.94 18.84 8.47
CA LEU A 254 -15.35 18.61 8.16
C LEU A 254 -16.11 18.03 9.36
N LEU A 255 -15.50 17.11 10.12
CA LEU A 255 -16.11 16.60 11.34
C LEU A 255 -16.37 17.73 12.37
N SER A 256 -15.43 18.66 12.55
CA SER A 256 -15.61 19.87 13.37
C SER A 256 -16.81 20.69 12.90
N ILE A 257 -16.87 21.00 11.60
CA ILE A 257 -17.96 21.78 11.01
C ILE A 257 -19.32 21.10 11.25
N THR A 258 -19.43 19.77 11.12
CA THR A 258 -20.69 19.05 11.41
C THR A 258 -21.11 19.12 12.88
N ARG A 259 -20.16 19.36 13.80
CA ARG A 259 -20.46 19.58 15.22
C ARG A 259 -21.02 20.98 15.44
N ASP A 260 -20.42 22.00 14.83
CA ASP A 260 -20.77 23.40 15.06
C ASP A 260 -22.05 23.82 14.30
N LEU A 261 -22.38 23.12 13.21
CA LEU A 261 -23.66 23.27 12.50
C LEU A 261 -24.85 22.61 13.20
N ARG A 262 -24.64 21.82 14.26
CA ARG A 262 -25.73 21.14 14.98
C ARG A 262 -26.68 22.17 15.61
N PRO A 263 -28.01 21.98 15.52
CA PRO A 263 -28.96 22.80 16.27
C PRO A 263 -28.64 22.80 17.78
N GLY A 264 -28.61 23.98 18.40
CA GLY A 264 -28.21 24.15 19.80
C GLY A 264 -26.69 24.26 20.04
N ALA A 265 -25.86 23.98 19.03
CA ALA A 265 -24.42 24.27 19.06
C ALA A 265 -24.06 25.60 18.36
N GLY A 266 -25.02 26.22 17.65
CA GLY A 266 -24.84 27.51 16.98
C GLY A 266 -25.35 27.56 15.54
N GLY A 267 -25.58 26.41 14.88
CA GLY A 267 -26.07 26.35 13.50
C GLY A 267 -27.43 27.01 13.27
N ASP A 268 -28.32 26.96 14.27
CA ASP A 268 -29.64 27.60 14.27
C ASP A 268 -29.55 29.14 14.39
N ARG A 269 -28.43 29.65 14.89
CA ARG A 269 -28.18 31.09 15.08
C ARG A 269 -27.51 31.75 13.87
N LEU A 270 -27.20 30.99 12.81
CA LEU A 270 -26.58 31.52 11.61
C LEU A 270 -27.58 32.33 10.78
N GLY A 271 -27.20 33.57 10.44
CA GLY A 271 -27.95 34.39 9.50
C GLY A 271 -28.01 33.76 8.10
N PRO A 272 -29.06 34.05 7.31
CA PRO A 272 -29.27 33.44 6.00
C PRO A 272 -28.13 33.73 5.01
N GLU A 273 -27.58 34.94 5.03
CA GLU A 273 -26.46 35.35 4.17
C GLU A 273 -25.18 34.58 4.49
N PHE A 274 -24.79 34.53 5.77
CA PHE A 274 -23.62 33.76 6.21
C PHE A 274 -23.77 32.28 5.90
N ARG A 275 -24.95 31.70 6.15
CA ARG A 275 -25.23 30.28 5.89
C ARG A 275 -25.08 29.94 4.41
N THR A 276 -25.63 30.77 3.52
CA THR A 276 -25.53 30.60 2.07
C THR A 276 -24.08 30.74 1.61
N GLY A 277 -23.37 31.77 2.08
CA GLY A 277 -21.95 31.96 1.78
C GLY A 277 -21.07 30.81 2.27
N TYR A 278 -21.42 30.19 3.41
CA TYR A 278 -20.72 29.03 3.94
C TYR A 278 -20.96 27.78 3.09
N GLY A 279 -22.19 27.61 2.59
CA GLY A 279 -22.51 26.59 1.61
C GLY A 279 -21.72 26.76 0.31
N ASP A 280 -21.55 27.99 -0.17
CA ASP A 280 -20.74 28.26 -1.37
C ASP A 280 -19.26 27.96 -1.17
N PHE A 281 -18.70 28.31 0.00
CA PHE A 281 -17.35 27.92 0.39
C PHE A 281 -17.17 26.39 0.41
N LEU A 282 -18.09 25.65 1.04
CA LEU A 282 -18.02 24.19 1.09
C LEU A 282 -18.13 23.55 -0.30
N ALA A 283 -18.93 24.14 -1.21
CA ALA A 283 -19.01 23.68 -2.59
C ALA A 283 -17.69 23.87 -3.34
N ALA A 284 -17.03 25.02 -3.16
CA ALA A 284 -15.71 25.27 -3.74
C ALA A 284 -14.66 24.32 -3.16
N ALA A 285 -14.68 24.08 -1.84
CA ALA A 285 -13.79 23.13 -1.17
C ALA A 285 -14.01 21.68 -1.65
N ALA A 286 -15.27 21.29 -1.89
CA ALA A 286 -15.62 19.97 -2.43
C ALA A 286 -15.03 19.73 -3.82
N GLU A 287 -15.07 20.75 -4.69
CA GLU A 287 -14.48 20.67 -6.02
C GLU A 287 -12.95 20.64 -5.96
N ALA A 288 -12.34 21.47 -5.12
CA ALA A 288 -10.89 21.45 -4.89
C ALA A 288 -10.40 20.06 -4.41
N ALA A 289 -11.10 19.44 -3.45
CA ALA A 289 -10.78 18.10 -2.98
C ALA A 289 -10.82 17.05 -4.11
N ARG A 290 -11.86 17.10 -4.96
CA ARG A 290 -12.02 16.19 -6.12
C ARG A 290 -10.90 16.36 -7.14
N GLN A 291 -10.49 17.59 -7.42
CA GLN A 291 -9.40 17.86 -8.34
C GLN A 291 -8.04 17.42 -7.76
N LEU A 292 -7.81 17.58 -6.46
CA LEU A 292 -6.62 17.03 -5.77
C LEU A 292 -6.57 15.50 -5.86
N GLY A 293 -7.71 14.81 -5.74
CA GLY A 293 -7.79 13.35 -5.87
C GLY A 293 -7.62 12.80 -7.29
N THR A 294 -7.85 13.63 -8.32
CA THR A 294 -7.72 13.27 -9.74
C THR A 294 -6.42 13.77 -10.38
N SER A 295 -5.70 14.66 -9.71
CA SER A 295 -4.40 15.17 -10.13
C SER A 295 -3.38 14.03 -10.15
N ASP A 296 -3.17 13.47 -11.34
CA ASP A 296 -2.05 12.58 -11.59
C ASP A 296 -0.80 13.44 -11.40
N GLY A 297 -0.05 13.27 -10.31
CA GLY A 297 1.20 14.03 -10.03
C GLY A 297 2.33 13.84 -11.05
N GLY A 298 2.03 13.68 -12.34
CA GLY A 298 2.94 13.89 -13.46
C GLY A 298 2.98 15.37 -13.85
N ALA A 299 4.13 15.79 -14.38
CA ALA A 299 4.55 17.17 -14.62
C ALA A 299 3.72 18.00 -15.63
N ALA A 300 2.46 17.66 -15.93
CA ALA A 300 1.70 18.28 -17.02
C ALA A 300 0.24 18.66 -16.68
N GLY A 301 -0.22 18.50 -15.44
CA GLY A 301 -1.55 18.95 -15.01
C GLY A 301 -1.50 20.36 -14.39
N PRO A 302 -2.45 21.27 -14.69
CA PRO A 302 -2.63 22.48 -13.90
C PRO A 302 -2.90 22.11 -12.44
N HIS A 303 -2.26 22.80 -11.48
CA HIS A 303 -2.67 22.68 -10.08
C HIS A 303 -4.16 23.03 -9.95
N PRO A 304 -4.92 22.33 -9.09
CA PRO A 304 -6.30 22.71 -8.83
C PRO A 304 -6.35 24.17 -8.34
N PRO A 305 -7.10 25.06 -9.03
CA PRO A 305 -7.20 26.45 -8.63
C PRO A 305 -7.96 26.53 -7.30
N LEU A 306 -7.26 26.95 -6.25
CA LEU A 306 -7.86 27.26 -4.95
C LEU A 306 -8.46 28.68 -4.92
N GLU A 307 -8.30 29.46 -6.00
CA GLU A 307 -8.81 30.83 -6.14
C GLU A 307 -10.30 30.91 -5.77
N SER A 308 -11.12 29.97 -6.23
CA SER A 308 -12.54 29.96 -5.88
C SER A 308 -12.77 29.74 -4.38
N VAL A 309 -12.00 28.87 -3.73
CA VAL A 309 -12.14 28.62 -2.28
C VAL A 309 -11.73 29.88 -1.50
N GLU A 310 -10.65 30.53 -1.92
CA GLU A 310 -10.14 31.78 -1.34
C GLU A 310 -11.15 32.92 -1.47
N GLU A 311 -11.71 33.13 -2.67
CA GLU A 311 -12.74 34.14 -2.92
C GLU A 311 -14.00 33.95 -2.06
N HIS A 312 -14.44 32.70 -1.85
CA HIS A 312 -15.59 32.42 -0.99
C HIS A 312 -15.24 32.62 0.49
N CYS A 313 -14.02 32.30 0.91
CA CYS A 313 -13.55 32.55 2.26
C CYS A 313 -13.45 34.06 2.55
N ASP A 314 -12.96 34.85 1.61
CA ASP A 314 -12.89 36.32 1.73
C ASP A 314 -14.29 36.95 1.82
N ARG A 315 -15.23 36.46 1.00
CA ARG A 315 -16.65 36.87 1.09
C ARG A 315 -17.29 36.52 2.43
N LEU A 316 -16.96 35.35 2.99
CA LEU A 316 -17.42 34.95 4.33
C LEU A 316 -16.91 35.88 5.43
N ARG A 317 -15.63 36.30 5.37
CA ARG A 317 -15.07 37.26 6.33
C ARG A 317 -15.77 38.62 6.22
N ALA A 318 -15.97 39.12 5.01
CA ALA A 318 -16.70 40.37 4.78
C ALA A 318 -18.15 40.32 5.29
N ALA A 319 -18.86 39.20 5.09
CA ALA A 319 -20.22 39.01 5.60
C ALA A 319 -20.26 38.98 7.15
N ALA A 320 -19.26 38.35 7.79
CA ALA A 320 -19.17 38.33 9.24
C ALA A 320 -18.90 39.73 9.84
N ASP A 321 -18.09 40.56 9.19
CA ASP A 321 -17.82 41.93 9.63
C ASP A 321 -19.08 42.83 9.61
N THR A 322 -20.04 42.52 8.73
CA THR A 322 -21.32 43.23 8.67
C THR A 322 -22.38 42.67 9.63
N THR A 323 -22.10 41.55 10.29
CA THR A 323 -23.03 40.92 11.24
C THR A 323 -22.97 41.66 12.59
N PRO A 324 -24.12 42.03 13.19
CA PRO A 324 -24.13 42.74 14.48
C PRO A 324 -23.38 41.95 15.56
N PRO A 325 -22.64 42.63 16.47
CA PRO A 325 -21.92 41.96 17.54
C PRO A 325 -22.88 41.17 18.42
N ALA A 326 -22.45 39.97 18.81
CA ALA A 326 -23.22 39.10 19.70
C ALA A 326 -23.49 39.78 21.05
N ALA A 327 -24.57 39.37 21.71
CA ALA A 327 -24.89 39.84 23.06
C ALA A 327 -23.73 39.49 24.03
N PRO A 328 -23.49 40.32 25.07
CA PRO A 328 -22.42 40.05 26.04
C PRO A 328 -22.57 38.66 26.67
N GLY A 329 -21.56 37.80 26.46
CA GLY A 329 -21.54 36.42 26.98
C GLY A 329 -21.90 35.33 25.96
N ASP A 330 -22.33 35.69 24.75
CA ASP A 330 -22.63 34.74 23.68
C ASP A 330 -21.46 34.73 22.66
N PHE A 331 -20.87 33.56 22.41
CA PHE A 331 -19.81 33.44 21.40
C PHE A 331 -20.46 33.28 20.01
N PRO A 332 -20.11 34.12 19.01
CA PRO A 332 -20.74 34.06 17.70
C PRO A 332 -20.42 32.73 16.99
N ALA A 333 -21.45 31.94 16.71
CA ALA A 333 -21.31 30.66 16.00
C ALA A 333 -20.62 30.80 14.62
N HIS A 334 -20.82 31.94 13.95
CA HIS A 334 -20.15 32.26 12.69
C HIS A 334 -18.63 32.41 12.84
N ALA A 335 -18.12 32.85 13.99
CA ALA A 335 -16.68 33.01 14.22
C ALA A 335 -15.96 31.65 14.32
N VAL A 336 -16.60 30.65 14.95
CA VAL A 336 -16.06 29.29 15.01
C VAL A 336 -16.01 28.68 13.60
N LEU A 337 -17.09 28.82 12.84
CA LEU A 337 -17.18 28.33 11.47
C LEU A 337 -16.18 29.01 10.52
N LEU A 338 -15.88 30.30 10.74
CA LEU A 338 -14.83 31.01 10.01
C LEU A 338 -13.44 30.44 10.27
N VAL A 339 -13.11 30.14 11.53
CA VAL A 339 -11.84 29.48 11.88
C VAL A 339 -11.75 28.11 11.21
N ASP A 340 -12.86 27.38 11.20
CA ASP A 340 -12.95 26.08 10.55
C ASP A 340 -12.80 26.17 9.01
N ALA A 341 -13.32 27.24 8.40
CA ALA A 341 -13.13 27.51 6.97
C ALA A 341 -11.67 27.86 6.64
N ASP A 342 -11.03 28.70 7.46
CA ASP A 342 -9.62 29.07 7.30
C ASP A 342 -8.71 27.83 7.39
N ARG A 343 -8.95 26.96 8.37
CA ARG A 343 -8.23 25.69 8.53
C ARG A 343 -8.43 24.78 7.32
N LEU A 344 -9.68 24.63 6.85
CA LEU A 344 -9.95 23.78 5.69
C LEU A 344 -9.23 24.31 4.43
N LEU A 345 -9.23 25.63 4.21
CA LEU A 345 -8.50 26.26 3.12
C LEU A 345 -6.98 26.02 3.26
N GLU A 346 -6.43 26.15 4.46
CA GLU A 346 -5.01 25.89 4.73
C GLU A 346 -4.61 24.44 4.44
N GLU A 347 -5.47 23.47 4.78
CA GLU A 347 -5.24 22.06 4.45
C GLU A 347 -5.29 21.79 2.94
N LEU A 348 -6.23 22.41 2.22
CA LEU A 348 -6.30 22.31 0.76
C LEU A 348 -5.07 22.93 0.09
N ARG A 349 -4.55 24.05 0.62
CA ARG A 349 -3.28 24.66 0.18
C ARG A 349 -2.10 23.73 0.41
N HIS A 350 -1.99 23.12 1.60
CA HIS A 350 -0.95 22.12 1.89
C HIS A 350 -1.01 20.93 0.93
N ALA A 351 -2.21 20.44 0.60
CA ALA A 351 -2.39 19.35 -0.37
C ALA A 351 -1.91 19.76 -1.77
N ARG A 352 -2.23 20.98 -2.22
CA ARG A 352 -1.81 21.53 -3.51
C ARG A 352 -0.29 21.69 -3.58
N ASP A 353 0.31 22.26 -2.53
CA ASP A 353 1.74 22.55 -2.47
C ASP A 353 2.60 21.28 -2.31
N ALA A 354 1.99 20.20 -1.78
CA ALA A 354 2.62 18.88 -1.78
C ALA A 354 2.74 18.29 -3.21
N LEU A 355 1.88 18.69 -4.15
CA LEU A 355 2.02 18.26 -5.55
C LEU A 355 3.21 18.97 -6.20
N PRO A 356 4.08 18.25 -6.92
CA PRO A 356 5.23 18.85 -7.59
C PRO A 356 4.79 19.88 -8.63
N ALA A 357 5.46 21.03 -8.67
CA ALA A 357 5.21 22.07 -9.65
C ALA A 357 5.52 21.58 -11.08
N ALA A 358 4.78 22.09 -12.06
CA ALA A 358 5.07 21.90 -13.48
C ALA A 358 6.38 22.66 -13.85
N GLY A 359 7.54 22.10 -13.51
CA GLY A 359 8.83 22.75 -13.80
C GLY A 359 10.10 22.07 -13.29
N ASP A 360 10.04 21.25 -12.23
CA ASP A 360 11.26 20.69 -11.59
C ASP A 360 11.65 19.29 -12.11
N GLY A 361 11.37 19.00 -13.39
CA GLY A 361 11.57 17.69 -14.03
C GLY A 361 12.77 17.61 -14.96
#